data_AF-A0A259SSH2-F1
#
_entry.id   AF-A0A259SSH2-F1
#
_cell.length_a   1.000
_cell.length_b   1.000
_cell.length_c   1.000
_cell.angle_alpha   90.00
_cell.angle_beta   90.00
_cell.angle_gamma   90.00
#
_symmetry.space_group_name_H-M   'P 1'
#
loop_
_entity.id
_entity.type
_entity.pdbx_description
1 polymer ?
#
loop_
_entity_poly.entity_id
_entity_poly.type
_entity_poly.pdbx_seq_one_letter_code
_entity_poly.pdbx_strand_id
1 'polypeptide(L)'
;MMRLNPIQLDRAVGALLGSAAGDALGARYEFGPALPDQQPVDMSGSALWEPGEWTDDTSMAIPIAQVLADGSALEDPSSLDRIVAAWSGWSRTAKDVGVQTRS
;
A
#
# COMPACT_ATOMS: atom_id res chain seq x y z
N MET A 1 -11.04 -14.24 -18.94
CA MET A 1 -9.91 -13.42 -18.42
C MET A 1 -9.71 -12.24 -19.35
N MET A 2 -9.79 -11.01 -18.84
CA MET A 2 -9.61 -9.80 -19.65
C MET A 2 -8.15 -9.71 -20.09
N ARG A 3 -7.89 -9.58 -21.39
CA ARG A 3 -6.54 -9.26 -21.90
C ARG A 3 -6.40 -7.75 -22.01
N LEU A 4 -5.52 -7.19 -21.20
CA LEU A 4 -5.15 -5.78 -21.28
C LEU A 4 -4.25 -5.55 -22.49
N ASN A 5 -4.45 -4.44 -23.21
CA ASN A 5 -3.48 -3.98 -24.19
C ASN A 5 -2.22 -3.42 -23.49
N PRO A 6 -1.10 -3.20 -24.21
CA PRO A 6 0.15 -2.74 -23.58
C PRO A 6 0.01 -1.43 -22.77
N ILE A 7 -0.79 -0.46 -23.24
CA ILE A 7 -1.01 0.80 -22.53
C ILE A 7 -1.84 0.59 -21.25
N GLN A 8 -2.83 -0.29 -21.30
CA GLN A 8 -3.64 -0.63 -20.13
C GLN A 8 -2.82 -1.39 -19.10
N LEU A 9 -1.97 -2.33 -19.54
CA LEU A 9 -1.08 -3.07 -18.66
C LEU A 9 -0.08 -2.13 -17.99
N ASP A 10 0.55 -1.23 -18.75
CA ASP A 10 1.48 -0.23 -18.23
C ASP A 10 0.82 0.65 -17.15
N ARG A 11 -0.40 1.12 -17.40
CA ARG A 11 -1.17 1.89 -16.39
C ARG A 11 -1.55 1.07 -15.16
N ALA A 12 -1.93 -0.20 -15.33
CA ALA A 12 -2.29 -1.07 -14.22
C ALA A 12 -1.08 -1.35 -13.31
N VAL A 13 0.08 -1.63 -13.91
CA VAL A 13 1.35 -1.79 -13.19
C VAL A 13 1.75 -0.48 -12.52
N GLY A 14 1.67 0.63 -13.26
CA GLY A 14 1.99 1.97 -12.76
C GLY A 14 1.08 2.41 -11.62
N ALA A 15 -0.18 1.97 -11.56
CA ALA A 15 -1.07 2.26 -10.44
C ALA A 15 -0.59 1.59 -9.15
N LEU A 16 -0.19 0.32 -9.21
CA LEU A 16 0.34 -0.40 -8.03
C LEU A 16 1.70 0.15 -7.60
N LEU A 17 2.63 0.33 -8.54
CA LEU A 17 3.96 0.87 -8.25
C LEU A 17 3.90 2.33 -7.80
N GLY A 18 3.04 3.13 -8.42
CA GLY A 18 2.84 4.54 -8.09
C GLY A 18 2.22 4.72 -6.71
N SER A 19 1.26 3.86 -6.33
CA SER A 19 0.71 3.83 -4.97
C SER A 19 1.80 3.54 -3.94
N ALA A 20 2.60 2.49 -4.17
CA ALA A 20 3.71 2.11 -3.30
C ALA A 20 4.80 3.18 -3.18
N ALA A 21 5.18 3.78 -4.31
CA ALA A 21 6.18 4.84 -4.33
C ALA A 21 5.65 6.12 -3.67
N GLY A 22 4.36 6.43 -3.84
CA GLY A 22 3.70 7.57 -3.21
C GLY A 22 3.62 7.44 -1.70
N ASP A 23 3.24 6.26 -1.21
CA ASP A 23 3.27 5.87 0.20
C ASP A 23 4.69 6.07 0.78
N ALA A 24 5.70 5.38 0.23
CA ALA A 24 7.08 5.48 0.72
C ALA A 24 7.66 6.91 0.66
N LEU A 25 7.27 7.72 -0.34
CA LEU A 25 7.67 9.12 -0.44
C LEU A 25 6.98 9.97 0.64
N GLY A 26 5.69 9.73 0.87
CA GLY A 26 4.84 10.49 1.78
C GLY A 26 5.11 10.20 3.26
N ALA A 27 5.54 8.98 3.60
CA ALA A 27 5.73 8.50 4.97
C ALA A 27 6.59 9.41 5.85
N ARG A 28 7.57 10.10 5.27
CA ARG A 28 8.40 11.10 5.96
C ARG A 28 7.64 12.34 6.41
N TYR A 29 6.68 12.77 5.60
CA TYR A 29 6.02 14.06 5.71
C TYR A 29 4.69 13.99 6.46
N GLU A 30 4.29 12.79 6.88
CA GLU A 30 3.07 12.56 7.64
C GLU A 30 3.03 13.40 8.92
N PHE A 31 1.84 13.91 9.26
CA PHE A 31 1.58 14.82 10.39
C PHE A 31 2.32 16.16 10.36
N GLY A 32 3.10 16.44 9.31
CA GLY A 32 3.73 17.73 9.07
C GLY A 32 2.78 18.76 8.46
N PRO A 33 3.15 20.05 8.46
CA PRO A 33 2.43 21.06 7.70
C PRO A 33 2.58 20.82 6.19
N ALA A 34 1.66 21.39 5.40
CA ALA A 34 1.81 21.41 3.95
C ALA A 34 3.17 22.03 3.57
N LEU A 35 3.86 21.38 2.63
CA LEU A 35 5.13 21.87 2.12
C LEU A 35 4.89 23.06 1.17
N PRO A 36 5.75 24.09 1.19
CA PRO A 36 5.75 25.13 0.15
C PRO A 36 6.03 24.53 -1.23
N ASP A 37 5.46 25.12 -2.29
CA ASP A 37 5.59 24.65 -3.68
C ASP A 37 7.04 24.43 -4.16
N GLN A 38 7.99 25.20 -3.61
CA GLN A 38 9.40 25.16 -4.01
C GLN A 38 10.24 24.24 -3.13
N GLN A 39 9.65 23.57 -2.14
CA GLN A 39 10.39 22.67 -1.27
C GLN A 39 10.69 21.35 -2.01
N PRO A 40 11.97 20.94 -2.12
CA PRO A 40 12.31 19.65 -2.68
C PRO A 40 11.70 18.51 -1.85
N VAL A 41 11.18 17.51 -2.54
CA VAL A 41 10.64 16.28 -1.96
C VAL A 41 11.57 15.12 -2.33
N ASP A 42 12.00 14.37 -1.32
CA ASP A 42 13.00 13.31 -1.43
C ASP A 42 12.61 12.07 -0.63
N MET A 43 12.95 10.90 -1.19
CA MET A 43 12.67 9.59 -0.57
C MET A 43 13.77 9.25 0.45
N SER A 44 13.77 9.94 1.60
CA SER A 44 14.87 9.89 2.56
C SER A 44 14.57 9.14 3.88
N GLY A 45 13.36 8.59 4.04
CA GLY A 45 12.92 7.97 5.29
C GLY A 45 12.63 8.97 6.42
N SER A 46 12.31 8.46 7.61
CA SER A 46 11.98 9.20 8.84
C SER A 46 12.64 8.55 10.07
N ALA A 47 12.28 8.97 11.29
CA ALA A 47 12.71 8.27 12.50
C ALA A 47 12.13 6.85 12.64
N LEU A 48 11.00 6.58 11.97
CA LEU A 48 10.28 5.30 12.03
C LEU A 48 10.51 4.45 10.77
N TRP A 49 10.74 5.10 9.63
CA TRP A 49 10.78 4.49 8.30
C TRP A 49 12.16 4.63 7.65
N GLU A 50 12.65 3.56 7.04
CA GLU A 50 13.85 3.62 6.21
C GLU A 50 13.59 4.32 4.86
N PRO A 51 14.62 4.83 4.16
CA PRO A 51 14.46 5.35 2.80
C PRO A 51 13.81 4.32 1.87
N GLY A 52 12.64 4.67 1.31
CA GLY A 52 11.88 3.80 0.40
C GLY A 52 11.03 2.74 1.10
N GLU A 53 10.96 2.75 2.43
CA GLU A 53 10.04 1.92 3.19
C GLU A 53 8.62 2.50 3.12
N TRP A 54 7.70 1.71 2.58
CA TRP A 54 6.25 1.90 2.57
C TRP A 54 5.56 1.56 3.91
N THR A 55 4.38 2.12 4.17
CA THR A 55 3.62 2.03 5.42
C THR A 55 2.47 1.01 5.34
N ASP A 56 1.42 1.23 6.13
CA ASP A 56 0.19 0.45 6.15
C ASP A 56 -0.59 0.55 4.84
N ASP A 57 -0.59 1.69 4.13
CA ASP A 57 -1.23 1.86 2.82
C ASP A 57 -0.87 0.71 1.87
N THR A 58 0.43 0.47 1.65
CA THR A 58 0.84 -0.63 0.77
C THR A 58 0.79 -1.99 1.44
N SER A 59 1.12 -2.08 2.73
CA SER A 59 1.06 -3.35 3.46
C SER A 59 -0.35 -3.95 3.44
N MET A 60 -1.39 -3.12 3.50
CA MET A 60 -2.78 -3.54 3.44
C MET A 60 -3.27 -3.81 2.00
N ALA A 61 -2.74 -3.09 1.01
CA ALA A 61 -3.08 -3.31 -0.40
C ALA A 61 -2.56 -4.66 -0.95
N ILE A 62 -1.39 -5.11 -0.49
CA ILE A 62 -0.73 -6.34 -1.00
C ILE A 62 -1.63 -7.59 -0.87
N PRO A 63 -2.20 -7.93 0.30
CA PRO A 63 -3.08 -9.10 0.42
C PRO A 63 -4.29 -9.07 -0.51
N ILE A 64 -4.89 -7.89 -0.75
CA ILE A 64 -5.99 -7.73 -1.71
C ILE A 64 -5.50 -8.04 -3.12
N ALA A 65 -4.36 -7.46 -3.52
CA ALA A 65 -3.78 -7.67 -4.84
C ALA A 65 -3.39 -9.15 -5.07
N GLN A 66 -2.87 -9.84 -4.05
CA GLN A 66 -2.53 -11.26 -4.11
C GLN A 66 -3.76 -12.14 -4.34
N VAL A 67 -4.86 -11.90 -3.60
CA VAL A 67 -6.11 -12.63 -3.79
C VAL A 67 -6.68 -12.43 -5.20
N LEU A 68 -6.66 -11.19 -5.72
CA LEU A 68 -7.11 -10.90 -7.08
C LEU A 68 -6.19 -11.55 -8.13
N ALA A 69 -4.88 -11.57 -7.91
CA ALA A 69 -3.90 -12.18 -8.81
C ALA A 69 -4.08 -13.71 -8.92
N ASP A 70 -4.54 -14.36 -7.85
CA ASP A 70 -4.90 -15.79 -7.85
C ASP A 70 -6.19 -16.09 -8.63
N GLY A 71 -6.89 -15.06 -9.11
CA GLY A 71 -8.17 -15.18 -9.82
C GLY A 71 -9.37 -15.38 -8.90
N SER A 72 -9.20 -15.19 -7.59
CA SER A 72 -10.29 -15.25 -6.61
C SER A 72 -11.18 -14.01 -6.68
N ALA A 73 -12.46 -14.19 -6.36
CA ALA A 73 -13.45 -13.12 -6.29
C ALA A 73 -13.45 -12.50 -4.89
N LEU A 74 -13.56 -11.17 -4.76
CA LEU A 74 -13.59 -10.50 -3.45
C LEU A 74 -14.93 -10.68 -2.73
N GLU A 75 -15.96 -11.09 -3.47
CA GLU A 75 -17.29 -11.41 -2.94
C GLU A 75 -17.33 -12.77 -2.25
N ASP A 76 -16.30 -13.62 -2.43
CA ASP A 76 -16.18 -14.89 -1.73
C ASP A 76 -15.71 -14.67 -0.29
N PRO A 77 -16.48 -15.13 0.73
CA PRO A 77 -16.04 -15.08 2.12
C PRO A 77 -14.64 -15.66 2.35
N SER A 78 -14.25 -16.70 1.61
CA SER A 78 -12.92 -17.31 1.77
C SER A 78 -11.78 -16.40 1.33
N SER A 79 -12.00 -15.54 0.33
CA SER A 79 -11.07 -14.49 -0.08
C SER A 79 -10.93 -13.43 1.00
N LEU A 80 -12.05 -13.01 1.60
CA LEU A 80 -12.06 -12.03 2.68
C LEU A 80 -11.33 -12.57 3.92
N ASP A 81 -11.55 -13.84 4.28
CA ASP A 81 -10.86 -14.49 5.39
C ASP A 81 -9.34 -14.51 5.19
N ARG A 82 -8.86 -14.77 3.96
CA ARG A 82 -7.43 -14.73 3.63
C ARG A 82 -6.83 -13.34 3.79
N ILE A 83 -7.54 -12.30 3.31
CA ILE A 83 -7.11 -10.90 3.43
C ILE A 83 -7.03 -10.51 4.92
N VAL A 84 -8.06 -10.80 5.69
CA VAL A 84 -8.12 -10.50 7.13
C VAL A 84 -7.06 -11.28 7.90
N ALA A 85 -6.81 -12.55 7.57
CA ALA A 85 -5.74 -13.34 8.19
C ALA A 85 -4.35 -12.74 7.92
N ALA A 86 -4.10 -12.25 6.70
CA ALA A 86 -2.87 -11.56 6.36
C ALA A 86 -2.71 -10.24 7.12
N TRP A 87 -3.75 -9.41 7.19
CA TRP A 87 -3.75 -8.16 7.96
C TRP A 87 -3.55 -8.40 9.46
N SER A 88 -4.27 -9.37 10.03
CA SER A 88 -4.12 -9.78 11.43
C SER A 88 -2.71 -10.31 11.71
N GLY A 89 -2.09 -10.98 10.74
CA GLY A 89 -0.72 -11.43 10.82
C GLY A 89 0.28 -10.29 10.89
N TRP A 90 0.19 -9.37 9.92
CA TRP A 90 1.04 -8.21 9.77
C TRP A 90 0.91 -7.22 10.94
N SER A 91 -0.31 -6.94 11.40
CA SER A 91 -0.57 -5.92 12.43
C SER A 91 0.09 -6.23 13.79
N ARG A 92 0.43 -7.49 14.05
CA ARG A 92 1.14 -7.91 15.27
C ARG A 92 2.54 -7.32 15.39
N THR A 93 3.17 -6.99 14.27
CA THR A 93 4.54 -6.48 14.21
C THR A 93 4.66 -5.19 13.40
N ALA A 94 3.53 -4.65 12.91
CA ALA A 94 3.50 -3.42 12.14
C ALA A 94 3.98 -2.23 12.98
N LYS A 95 4.78 -1.36 12.36
CA LYS A 95 5.27 -0.11 12.98
C LYS A 95 4.14 0.90 13.16
N ASP A 96 3.18 0.89 12.23
CA ASP A 96 1.99 1.73 12.27
C ASP A 96 0.76 0.98 11.74
N VAL A 97 -0.38 1.25 12.35
CA VAL A 97 -1.70 0.75 11.97
C VAL A 97 -2.74 1.77 12.44
N GLY A 98 -3.53 2.29 11.50
CA GLY A 98 -4.64 3.20 11.83
C GLY A 98 -5.58 2.66 12.91
N VAL A 99 -6.08 3.55 13.79
CA VAL A 99 -6.84 3.16 14.99
C VAL A 99 -8.05 2.28 14.69
N GLN A 100 -8.80 2.60 13.64
CA GLN A 100 -9.98 1.82 13.24
C GLN A 100 -9.61 0.48 12.61
N THR A 101 -8.49 0.40 11.88
CA THR A 101 -7.96 -0.85 11.34
C THR A 101 -7.51 -1.80 12.45
N ARG A 102 -7.06 -1.25 13.58
CA ARG A 102 -6.56 -2.01 14.73
C ARG A 102 -7.66 -2.55 15.66
N SER A 103 -8.84 -1.94 15.68
CA SER A 103 -9.93 -2.20 16.65
C SER A 103 -10.83 -3.37 16.29
#